data_AF-A0A352IC79-F1
#
_entry.id   AF-A0A352IC79-F1
#
_cell.length_a   1.000
_cell.length_b   1.000
_cell.length_c   1.000
_cell.angle_alpha   90.00
_cell.angle_beta   90.00
_cell.angle_gamma   90.00
#
_symmetry.space_group_name_H-M   'P 1'
#
loop_
_entity.id
_entity.type
_entity.pdbx_description
1 polymer ?
#
loop_
_entity_poly.entity_id
_entity_poly.type
_entity_poly.pdbx_seq_one_letter_code
_entity_poly.pdbx_strand_id
1 'polypeptide(L)'
;DREEVERQALCTAHYRDFILSDSRESFQIEKAKFFSLYEIPDTWGEADRKLLYARLDCPETYSLKHVGIVPVSHKIGYEEFYLTEDEVDILSLIGDCKMTQDEITNAMMKKYWMGRTGDSILGRLEHFYRREVSRMIELGVLIASK
;
A
#
# COMPACT_ATOMS: atom_id res chain seq x y z
N ASP A 1 13.31 3.09 38.73
CA ASP A 1 14.35 2.49 37.87
C ASP A 1 14.13 1.05 37.40
N ARG A 2 13.07 0.32 37.83
CA ARG A 2 12.68 -0.95 37.19
C ARG A 2 11.38 -0.85 36.37
N GLU A 3 10.43 -0.03 36.80
CA GLU A 3 9.18 0.24 36.06
C GLU A 3 9.40 0.96 34.71
N GLU A 4 10.47 1.74 34.58
CA GLU A 4 10.75 2.49 33.35
C GLU A 4 11.39 1.61 32.26
N VAL A 5 12.13 0.57 32.67
CA VAL A 5 12.69 -0.45 31.78
C VAL A 5 11.59 -1.39 31.25
N GLU A 6 10.59 -1.73 32.08
CA GLU A 6 9.43 -2.52 31.64
C GLU A 6 8.50 -1.73 30.70
N ARG A 7 8.39 -0.40 30.87
CA ARG A 7 7.65 0.45 29.92
C ARG A 7 8.36 0.62 28.57
N GLN A 8 9.70 0.64 28.53
CA GLN A 8 10.43 0.69 27.27
C GLN A 8 10.36 -0.62 26.47
N ALA A 9 10.25 -1.77 27.14
CA ALA A 9 10.04 -3.07 26.47
C ALA A 9 8.65 -3.22 25.81
N LEU A 10 7.66 -2.42 26.23
CA LEU A 10 6.31 -2.41 25.68
C LEU A 10 6.16 -1.53 24.42
N CYS A 11 7.18 -0.74 24.05
CA CYS A 11 7.15 0.15 22.88
C CYS A 11 7.91 -0.36 21.66
N THR A 12 8.53 -1.54 21.72
CA THR A 12 8.95 -2.26 20.52
C THR A 12 7.78 -3.10 20.04
N ALA A 13 6.88 -2.47 19.27
CA ALA A 13 6.10 -3.21 18.30
C ALA A 13 7.10 -3.80 17.30
N HIS A 14 7.66 -4.95 17.67
CA HIS A 14 8.27 -5.84 16.72
C HIS A 14 7.19 -6.06 15.65
N TYR A 15 7.43 -5.53 14.45
CA TYR A 15 6.81 -6.06 13.24
C TYR A 15 7.03 -7.56 13.36
N ARG A 16 5.98 -8.30 13.77
CA ARG A 16 6.02 -9.75 13.91
C ARG A 16 6.63 -10.26 12.63
N ASP A 17 7.76 -10.94 12.78
CA ASP A 17 8.60 -11.52 11.75
C ASP A 17 7.88 -11.60 10.41
N PHE A 18 8.13 -10.62 9.54
CA PHE A 18 7.83 -10.77 8.12
C PHE A 18 8.75 -11.89 7.63
N ILE A 19 8.29 -13.13 7.77
CA ILE A 19 8.91 -14.26 7.12
C ILE A 19 8.53 -14.11 5.65
N LEU A 20 9.42 -13.50 4.86
CA LEU A 20 9.50 -13.76 3.43
C LEU A 20 9.86 -15.24 3.29
N SER A 21 8.84 -16.08 3.37
CA SER A 21 8.98 -17.51 3.21
C SER A 21 9.27 -17.77 1.74
N ASP A 22 10.48 -18.24 1.45
CA ASP A 22 10.85 -18.89 0.18
C ASP A 22 10.06 -20.20 -0.07
N SER A 23 9.17 -20.60 0.83
CA SER A 23 8.27 -21.72 0.59
C SER A 23 7.20 -21.31 -0.42
N ARG A 24 7.01 -22.16 -1.43
CA ARG A 24 5.99 -22.06 -2.50
C ARG A 24 4.53 -22.08 -2.00
N GLU A 25 4.28 -21.81 -0.71
CA GLU A 25 2.95 -21.54 -0.21
C GLU A 25 2.55 -20.14 -0.67
N SER A 26 1.68 -20.07 -1.67
CA SER A 26 1.17 -18.80 -2.20
C SER A 26 0.33 -18.12 -1.12
N PHE A 27 0.92 -17.17 -0.41
CA PHE A 27 0.20 -16.30 0.52
C PHE A 27 -0.90 -15.53 -0.20
N GLN A 28 -2.03 -15.41 0.48
CA GLN A 28 -3.20 -14.69 0.03
C GLN A 28 -3.15 -13.26 0.56
N ILE A 29 -3.31 -12.30 -0.34
CA ILE A 29 -3.31 -10.88 -0.05
C ILE A 29 -4.77 -10.41 0.01
N GLU A 30 -5.10 -9.68 1.07
CA GLU A 30 -6.40 -9.05 1.26
C GLU A 30 -6.23 -7.60 1.74
N LYS A 31 -7.30 -6.80 1.65
CA LYS A 31 -7.29 -5.45 2.23
C LYS A 31 -7.24 -5.51 3.75
N ALA A 32 -6.52 -4.55 4.34
CA ALA A 32 -6.55 -4.36 5.77
C ALA A 32 -7.95 -3.96 6.25
N LYS A 33 -8.41 -4.62 7.31
CA LYS A 33 -9.76 -4.41 7.88
C LYS A 33 -9.98 -3.01 8.44
N PHE A 34 -8.91 -2.34 8.87
CA PHE A 34 -8.99 -1.04 9.54
C PHE A 34 -8.36 0.08 8.70
N PHE A 35 -8.28 -0.08 7.38
CA PHE A 35 -7.82 0.95 6.46
C PHE A 35 -8.98 1.85 6.00
N SER A 36 -8.71 3.12 5.76
CA SER A 36 -9.65 4.06 5.14
C SER A 36 -9.02 4.74 3.92
N LEU A 37 -9.81 4.89 2.85
CA LEU A 37 -9.47 5.63 1.65
C LEU A 37 -10.23 6.95 1.64
N TYR A 38 -9.52 8.07 1.49
CA TYR A 38 -10.11 9.39 1.31
C TYR A 38 -9.84 9.92 -0.10
N GLU A 39 -10.89 10.26 -0.84
CA GLU A 39 -10.78 10.94 -2.13
C GLU A 39 -10.78 12.45 -1.91
N ILE A 40 -9.76 13.13 -2.45
CA ILE A 40 -9.62 14.58 -2.37
C ILE A 40 -10.59 15.22 -3.36
N PRO A 41 -11.53 16.06 -2.90
CA PRO A 41 -12.50 16.70 -3.78
C PRO A 41 -11.85 17.61 -4.83
N ASP A 42 -12.39 17.59 -6.04
CA ASP A 42 -11.97 18.49 -7.13
C ASP A 42 -12.23 19.97 -6.81
N THR A 43 -13.07 20.26 -5.80
CA THR A 43 -13.35 21.61 -5.31
C THR A 43 -12.22 22.22 -4.47
N TRP A 44 -11.25 21.42 -4.02
CA TRP A 44 -10.12 21.92 -3.24
C TRP A 44 -9.21 22.80 -4.11
N GLY A 45 -8.92 23.99 -3.61
CA GLY A 45 -8.08 24.96 -4.30
C GLY A 45 -6.62 24.53 -4.37
N GLU A 46 -5.84 25.22 -5.19
CA GLU A 46 -4.40 24.95 -5.36
C GLU A 46 -3.62 25.12 -4.05
N ALA A 47 -4.02 26.06 -3.19
CA ALA A 47 -3.39 26.30 -1.90
C ALA A 47 -3.55 25.11 -0.93
N ASP A 48 -4.76 24.55 -0.83
CA ASP A 48 -5.03 23.38 0.03
C ASP A 48 -4.28 22.14 -0.48
N ARG A 49 -4.24 21.97 -1.81
CA ARG A 49 -3.49 20.88 -2.44
C ARG A 49 -1.99 21.01 -2.15
N LYS A 50 -1.39 22.19 -2.29
CA LYS A 50 0.03 22.42 -1.96
C LYS A 50 0.37 22.06 -0.52
N LEU A 51 -0.51 22.39 0.43
CA LEU A 51 -0.33 21.99 1.83
C LEU A 51 -0.38 20.47 1.99
N LEU A 52 -1.27 19.78 1.30
CA LEU A 52 -1.33 18.32 1.30
C LEU A 52 -0.08 17.68 0.67
N TYR A 53 0.39 18.17 -0.48
CA TYR A 53 1.63 17.69 -1.11
C TYR A 53 2.80 17.81 -0.13
N ALA A 54 2.95 18.97 0.51
CA ALA A 54 4.01 19.19 1.49
C ALA A 54 3.87 18.31 2.74
N ARG A 55 2.64 18.08 3.22
CA ARG A 55 2.36 17.23 4.39
C ARG A 55 2.67 15.75 4.12
N LEU A 56 2.30 15.26 2.94
CA LEU A 56 2.44 13.85 2.56
C LEU A 56 3.76 13.56 1.83
N ASP A 57 4.65 14.55 1.74
CA ASP A 57 5.89 14.49 0.95
C ASP A 57 5.66 13.93 -0.47
N CYS A 58 4.52 14.29 -1.07
CA CYS A 58 4.14 13.83 -2.39
C CYS A 58 4.85 14.68 -3.45
N PRO A 59 5.52 14.09 -4.46
CA PRO A 59 6.16 14.88 -5.49
C PRO A 59 5.11 15.61 -6.35
N GLU A 60 5.38 16.87 -6.71
CA GLU A 60 4.46 17.72 -7.49
C GLU A 60 4.11 17.14 -8.89
N THR A 61 4.88 16.16 -9.38
CA THR A 61 4.62 15.47 -10.65
C THR A 61 3.49 14.46 -10.57
N TYR A 62 3.04 14.06 -9.38
CA TYR A 62 1.96 13.08 -9.19
C TYR A 62 0.62 13.76 -9.00
N SER A 63 -0.46 13.14 -9.47
CA SER A 63 -1.83 13.55 -9.15
C SER A 63 -2.20 13.09 -7.73
N LEU A 64 -2.27 14.02 -6.78
CA LEU A 64 -2.72 13.72 -5.43
C LEU A 64 -4.26 13.72 -5.40
N LYS A 65 -4.85 12.57 -5.68
CA LYS A 65 -6.31 12.37 -5.69
C LYS A 65 -6.82 11.51 -4.53
N HIS A 66 -6.00 10.59 -4.03
CA HIS A 66 -6.40 9.68 -2.96
C HIS A 66 -5.37 9.65 -1.84
N VAL A 67 -5.87 9.57 -0.60
CA VAL A 67 -5.07 9.46 0.62
C VAL A 67 -5.49 8.19 1.34
N GLY A 68 -4.52 7.35 1.68
CA GLY A 68 -4.70 6.20 2.54
C GLY A 68 -4.48 6.58 4.00
N ILE A 69 -5.33 6.05 4.87
CA ILE A 69 -5.25 6.26 6.32
C ILE A 69 -5.24 4.90 7.01
N VAL A 70 -4.20 4.64 7.81
CA VAL A 70 -4.02 3.40 8.57
C VAL A 70 -3.86 3.67 10.06
N PRO A 71 -4.51 2.92 10.95
CA PRO A 71 -4.32 3.05 12.38
C PRO A 71 -2.94 2.49 12.77
N VAL A 72 -2.25 3.21 13.64
CA VAL A 72 -0.93 2.81 14.12
C VAL A 72 -1.11 1.93 15.34
N SER A 73 -0.77 0.64 15.27
CA SER A 73 -1.00 -0.31 16.36
C SER A 73 -0.27 0.03 17.67
N HIS A 74 0.81 0.81 17.60
CA HIS A 74 1.69 1.12 18.74
C HIS A 74 1.49 2.52 19.31
N LYS A 75 0.55 3.33 18.78
CA LYS A 75 0.23 4.69 19.26
C LYS A 75 -1.27 4.95 19.14
N ILE A 76 -1.84 5.80 19.99
CA ILE A 76 -3.18 6.35 19.74
C ILE A 76 -3.04 7.32 18.56
N GLY A 77 -3.33 6.87 17.35
CA GLY A 77 -3.20 7.70 16.14
C GLY A 77 -3.37 6.93 14.84
N TYR A 78 -3.11 7.63 13.75
CA TYR A 78 -3.16 7.11 12.39
C TYR A 78 -1.98 7.66 11.59
N GLU A 79 -1.60 6.95 10.54
CA GLU A 79 -0.66 7.41 9.51
C GLU A 79 -1.44 7.70 8.22
N GLU A 80 -1.03 8.77 7.54
CA GLU A 80 -1.57 9.19 6.25
C GLU A 80 -0.48 9.08 5.19
N PHE A 81 -0.82 8.58 4.01
CA PHE A 81 0.08 8.55 2.86
C PHE A 81 -0.73 8.77 1.58
N TYR A 82 -0.08 9.33 0.57
CA TYR A 82 -0.73 9.45 -0.74
C TYR A 82 -0.80 8.09 -1.43
N LEU A 83 -1.86 7.88 -2.21
CA LEU A 83 -2.03 6.70 -3.05
C LEU A 83 -2.02 7.12 -4.52
N THR A 84 -1.23 6.40 -5.31
CA THR A 84 -1.22 6.52 -6.76
C THR A 84 -2.47 5.88 -7.37
N GLU A 85 -2.77 6.22 -8.63
CA GLU A 85 -3.90 5.62 -9.36
C GLU A 85 -3.75 4.09 -9.48
N ASP A 86 -2.54 3.60 -9.73
CA ASP A 86 -2.24 2.16 -9.78
C ASP A 86 -2.53 1.44 -8.45
N GLU A 87 -2.21 2.06 -7.31
CA GLU A 87 -2.49 1.48 -5.99
C GLU A 87 -3.99 1.44 -5.70
N VAL A 88 -4.73 2.48 -6.09
CA VAL A 88 -6.19 2.52 -5.98
C VAL A 88 -6.83 1.45 -6.87
N ASP A 89 -6.26 1.21 -8.04
CA ASP A 89 -6.70 0.14 -8.94
C ASP A 89 -6.42 -1.25 -8.36
N ILE A 90 -5.26 -1.45 -7.74
CA ILE A 90 -4.95 -2.69 -7.01
C ILE A 90 -5.97 -2.91 -5.88
N LEU A 91 -6.29 -1.88 -5.10
CA LEU A 91 -7.31 -1.97 -4.06
C LEU A 91 -8.67 -2.31 -4.66
N SER A 92 -9.07 -1.65 -5.74
CA SER A 92 -10.36 -1.89 -6.39
C SER A 92 -10.45 -3.31 -6.95
N LEU A 93 -9.36 -3.81 -7.54
CA LEU A 93 -9.24 -5.16 -8.07
C LEU A 93 -9.40 -6.23 -6.98
N ILE A 94 -8.72 -6.06 -5.83
CA ILE A 94 -8.82 -7.02 -4.72
C ILE A 94 -10.24 -7.00 -4.13
N GLY A 95 -10.88 -5.83 -4.06
CA GLY A 95 -12.25 -5.74 -3.53
C GLY A 95 -12.30 -6.24 -2.08
N ASP A 96 -13.22 -7.17 -1.82
CA ASP A 96 -13.33 -7.93 -0.56
C ASP A 96 -12.79 -9.36 -0.69
N CYS A 97 -12.13 -9.66 -1.80
CA CYS A 97 -11.58 -10.98 -2.10
C CYS A 97 -10.16 -11.15 -1.56
N LYS A 98 -9.70 -12.40 -1.60
CA LYS A 98 -8.30 -12.78 -1.39
C LYS A 98 -7.67 -13.13 -2.72
N MET A 99 -6.47 -12.61 -2.98
CA MET A 99 -5.74 -12.88 -4.23
C MET A 99 -4.26 -13.08 -3.93
N THR A 100 -3.59 -13.93 -4.68
CA THR A 100 -2.13 -14.03 -4.67
C THR A 100 -1.48 -12.81 -5.33
N GLN A 101 -0.22 -12.55 -5.00
CA GLN A 101 0.54 -11.47 -5.66
C GLN A 101 0.60 -11.66 -7.18
N ASP A 102 0.71 -12.91 -7.64
CA ASP A 102 0.74 -13.23 -9.07
C ASP A 102 -0.61 -12.95 -9.74
N GLU A 103 -1.74 -13.26 -9.09
CA GLU A 103 -3.07 -12.94 -9.63
C GLU A 103 -3.29 -11.43 -9.75
N ILE A 104 -2.91 -10.67 -8.71
CA ILE A 104 -2.99 -9.20 -8.72
C ILE A 104 -2.13 -8.65 -9.84
N THR A 105 -0.86 -9.06 -9.90
CA THR A 105 0.10 -8.60 -10.91
C THR A 105 -0.38 -8.91 -12.32
N ASN A 106 -0.84 -10.14 -12.57
CA ASN A 106 -1.36 -10.55 -13.87
C ASN A 106 -2.61 -9.78 -14.28
N ALA A 107 -3.52 -9.49 -13.34
CA ALA A 107 -4.72 -8.72 -13.62
C ALA A 107 -4.40 -7.25 -13.92
N MET A 108 -3.50 -6.62 -13.14
CA MET A 108 -3.02 -5.27 -13.41
C MET A 108 -2.30 -5.20 -14.76
N MET A 109 -1.39 -6.13 -15.05
CA MET A 109 -0.72 -6.21 -16.33
C MET A 109 -1.73 -6.33 -17.49
N LYS A 110 -2.76 -7.18 -17.36
CA LYS A 110 -3.82 -7.30 -18.39
C LYS A 110 -4.59 -6.00 -18.63
N LYS A 111 -4.81 -5.19 -17.58
CA LYS A 111 -5.49 -3.89 -17.70
C LYS A 111 -4.68 -2.91 -18.57
N TYR A 112 -3.35 -2.90 -18.42
CA TYR A 112 -2.46 -1.99 -19.14
C TYR A 112 -1.79 -2.63 -20.36
N TRP A 113 -2.02 -3.91 -20.62
CA TRP A 113 -1.49 -4.62 -21.76
C TRP A 113 -2.14 -4.13 -23.04
N MET A 114 -1.46 -3.21 -23.72
CA MET A 114 -1.71 -2.97 -25.13
C MET A 114 -0.96 -4.05 -25.89
N GLY A 115 -1.63 -4.82 -26.75
CA GLY A 115 -1.12 -6.02 -27.45
C GLY A 115 0.12 -5.84 -28.36
N ARG A 116 0.87 -4.75 -28.20
CA ARG A 116 2.15 -4.42 -28.87
C ARG A 116 3.33 -4.25 -27.88
N THR A 117 3.14 -4.61 -26.63
CA THR A 117 4.16 -4.45 -25.59
C THR A 117 5.19 -5.58 -25.69
N GLY A 118 6.46 -5.26 -25.95
CA GLY A 118 7.52 -6.27 -26.06
C GLY A 118 7.88 -6.92 -24.71
N ASP A 119 8.48 -8.11 -24.75
CA ASP A 119 8.77 -8.95 -23.57
C ASP A 119 9.57 -8.23 -22.46
N SER A 120 10.49 -7.34 -22.84
CA SER A 120 11.28 -6.55 -21.89
C SER A 120 10.45 -5.51 -21.11
N ILE A 121 9.41 -4.95 -21.74
CA ILE A 121 8.51 -3.99 -21.10
C ILE A 121 7.56 -4.77 -20.17
N LEU A 122 7.11 -5.96 -20.59
CA LEU A 122 6.29 -6.83 -19.75
C LEU A 122 7.02 -7.21 -18.45
N GLY A 123 8.28 -7.64 -18.53
CA GLY A 123 9.06 -7.95 -17.32
C GLY A 123 9.25 -6.74 -16.40
N ARG A 124 9.39 -5.53 -16.95
CA ARG A 124 9.47 -4.29 -16.15
C ARG A 124 8.15 -3.94 -15.48
N LEU A 125 7.02 -4.11 -16.17
CA LEU A 125 5.68 -3.90 -15.60
C LEU A 125 5.38 -4.92 -14.50
N GLU A 126 5.73 -6.18 -14.72
CA GLU A 126 5.57 -7.23 -13.71
C GLU A 126 6.34 -6.87 -12.44
N HIS A 127 7.63 -6.52 -12.59
CA HIS A 127 8.46 -6.12 -11.46
C HIS A 127 7.90 -4.88 -10.74
N PHE A 128 7.42 -3.89 -11.50
CA PHE A 128 6.78 -2.70 -10.95
C PHE A 128 5.59 -3.05 -10.06
N TYR A 129 4.61 -3.81 -10.58
CA TYR A 129 3.41 -4.15 -9.79
C TYR A 129 3.69 -5.06 -8.61
N ARG A 130 4.65 -6.00 -8.72
CA ARG A 130 5.09 -6.78 -7.56
C ARG A 130 5.60 -5.86 -6.44
N ARG A 131 6.42 -4.85 -6.80
CA ARG A 131 6.96 -3.88 -5.85
C ARG A 131 5.87 -3.00 -5.24
N GLU A 132 4.90 -2.53 -6.03
CA GLU A 132 3.78 -1.74 -5.49
C GLU A 132 2.94 -2.56 -4.49
N VAL A 133 2.64 -3.83 -4.80
CA VAL A 133 1.95 -4.72 -3.85
C VAL A 133 2.76 -4.88 -2.55
N SER A 134 4.07 -5.10 -2.63
CA SER A 134 4.93 -5.18 -1.45
C SER A 134 4.93 -3.88 -0.63
N ARG A 135 5.04 -2.73 -1.29
CA ARG A 135 4.98 -1.41 -0.64
C ARG A 135 3.65 -1.22 0.10
N MET A 136 2.53 -1.58 -0.51
CA MET A 136 1.21 -1.48 0.12
C MET A 136 1.04 -2.42 1.33
N ILE A 137 1.74 -3.56 1.35
CA ILE A 137 1.81 -4.44 2.53
C ILE A 137 2.62 -3.77 3.65
N GLU A 138 3.76 -3.16 3.32
CA GLU A 138 4.61 -2.43 4.29
C GLU A 138 3.86 -1.24 4.92
N LEU A 139 3.04 -0.53 4.12
CA LEU A 139 2.16 0.54 4.58
C LEU A 139 0.97 0.04 5.41
N GLY A 140 0.78 -1.28 5.55
CA GLY A 140 -0.34 -1.86 6.29
C GLY A 140 -1.70 -1.69 5.61
N VAL A 141 -1.73 -1.38 4.31
CA VAL A 141 -2.96 -1.29 3.50
C VAL A 141 -3.41 -2.66 3.05
N LEU A 142 -2.46 -3.52 2.71
CA LEU A 142 -2.67 -4.91 2.36
C LEU A 142 -2.12 -5.82 3.45
N ILE A 143 -2.76 -6.96 3.66
CA ILE A 143 -2.35 -7.97 4.63
C ILE A 143 -2.07 -9.27 3.87
N ALA A 144 -0.87 -9.82 4.06
CA ALA A 144 -0.57 -11.17 3.63
C ALA A 144 -1.04 -12.18 4.70
N SER A 145 -1.86 -13.13 4.28
CA SER A 145 -2.39 -14.22 5.10
C SER A 145 -2.03 -15.57 4.48
N LYS A 146 -1.86 -16.60 5.31
CA LYS A 146 -1.75 -17.99 4.85
C LYS A 146 -3.12 -18.57 4.57
#